data_AF-A0A1G0R5L9-F1
#
_entry.id   AF-A0A1G0R5L9-F1
#
_cell.length_a   1.000
_cell.length_b   1.000
_cell.length_c   1.000
_cell.angle_alpha   90.00
_cell.angle_beta   90.00
_cell.angle_gamma   90.00
#
_symmetry.space_group_name_H-M   'P 1'
#
loop_
_entity.id
_entity.type
_entity.pdbx_description
1 polymer ?
#
loop_
_entity_poly.entity_id
_entity_poly.type
_entity_poly.pdbx_seq_one_letter_code
_entity_poly.pdbx_strand_id
1 'polypeptide(L)'
;MSEEQREIIKQRSKGDCGICALAMFLNISYDVLAKEEEFQEDLKEDFGKGASIRDLWKVAKKYGYDIVYTNNQYFKESEPAIVFVPSLKLKGKIHSIYWDGERIFDPSNEKTYESLPDKFDVLQEFKEDEI
;
A
#
# COMPACT_ATOMS: atom_id res chain seq x y z
N MET A 1 -11.40 19.39 1.01
CA MET A 1 -10.05 19.32 0.43
C MET A 1 -10.23 19.11 -1.06
N SER A 2 -9.62 19.94 -1.90
CA SER A 2 -9.82 19.91 -3.35
C SER A 2 -9.25 18.61 -3.97
N GLU A 3 -9.94 18.09 -4.99
CA GLU A 3 -9.52 16.98 -5.86
C GLU A 3 -8.23 17.30 -6.64
N GLU A 4 -7.09 17.40 -5.97
CA GLU A 4 -5.84 17.21 -6.70
C GLU A 4 -5.80 15.74 -7.15
N GLN A 5 -5.66 15.55 -8.46
CA GLN A 5 -5.51 14.23 -9.06
C GLN A 5 -4.31 13.53 -8.40
N ARG A 6 -4.57 12.55 -7.52
CA ARG A 6 -3.50 11.71 -6.97
C ARG A 6 -2.77 11.05 -8.13
N GLU A 7 -1.46 11.24 -8.22
CA GLU A 7 -0.64 10.59 -9.23
C GLU A 7 -0.30 9.16 -8.80
N ILE A 8 -0.35 8.22 -9.76
CA ILE A 8 0.08 6.84 -9.50
C ILE A 8 1.60 6.83 -9.30
N ILE A 9 2.06 6.39 -8.13
CA ILE A 9 3.47 6.13 -7.87
C ILE A 9 3.80 4.72 -8.36
N LYS A 10 4.64 4.63 -9.40
CA LYS A 10 5.07 3.37 -10.00
C LYS A 10 6.26 2.74 -9.27
N GLN A 11 6.19 1.42 -9.10
CA GLN A 11 7.27 0.64 -8.51
C GLN A 11 8.54 0.71 -9.38
N ARG A 12 9.70 0.83 -8.74
CA ARG A 12 11.02 0.89 -9.38
C ARG A 12 11.69 -0.48 -9.39
N SER A 13 11.25 -1.40 -8.54
CA SER A 13 11.73 -2.78 -8.42
C SER A 13 10.56 -3.76 -8.43
N LYS A 14 10.82 -5.05 -8.17
CA LYS A 14 9.74 -6.05 -7.99
C LYS A 14 9.18 -6.08 -6.57
N GLY A 15 9.88 -5.49 -5.59
CA GLY A 15 9.56 -5.61 -4.16
C GLY A 15 8.93 -4.36 -3.53
N ASP A 16 8.99 -3.21 -4.17
CA ASP A 16 8.62 -1.92 -3.58
C ASP A 16 7.14 -1.53 -3.79
N CYS A 17 6.28 -2.48 -4.18
CA CYS A 17 4.83 -2.24 -4.32
C CYS A 17 4.19 -1.72 -3.01
N GLY A 18 4.58 -2.27 -1.85
CA GLY A 18 4.12 -1.82 -0.54
C GLY A 18 4.55 -0.39 -0.22
N ILE A 19 5.78 -0.02 -0.56
CA ILE A 19 6.33 1.33 -0.37
C ILE A 19 5.57 2.32 -1.26
N CYS A 20 5.32 1.97 -2.53
CA CYS A 20 4.53 2.83 -3.42
C CYS A 20 3.10 3.01 -2.93
N ALA A 21 2.45 1.93 -2.48
CA ALA A 21 1.09 1.99 -1.94
C ALA A 21 1.02 2.87 -0.68
N LEU A 22 1.99 2.75 0.22
CA LEU A 22 2.06 3.60 1.41
C LEU A 22 2.36 5.06 1.06
N ALA A 23 3.23 5.32 0.08
CA ALA A 23 3.52 6.67 -0.39
C ALA A 23 2.26 7.36 -0.94
N MET A 24 1.45 6.63 -1.73
CA MET A 24 0.16 7.14 -2.22
C MET A 24 -0.87 7.32 -1.10
N PHE A 25 -0.91 6.40 -0.11
CA PHE A 25 -1.77 6.52 1.07
C PHE A 25 -1.46 7.79 1.88
N LEU A 26 -0.18 8.01 2.20
CA LEU A 26 0.31 9.14 2.98
C LEU A 26 0.37 10.46 2.19
N ASN A 27 0.16 10.41 0.88
CA ASN A 27 0.36 11.53 -0.04
C ASN A 27 1.77 12.13 0.04
N ILE A 28 2.79 11.26 0.04
CA ILE A 28 4.20 11.65 0.05
C ILE A 28 4.95 11.00 -1.11
N SER A 29 6.10 11.55 -1.50
CA SER A 29 6.86 10.99 -2.62
C SER A 29 7.56 9.68 -2.23
N TYR A 30 7.72 8.79 -3.21
CA TYR A 30 8.52 7.56 -3.06
C TYR A 30 9.91 7.86 -2.50
N ASP A 31 10.60 8.90 -2.99
CA ASP A 31 11.98 9.21 -2.61
C ASP A 31 12.12 9.69 -1.16
N VAL A 32 11.05 10.20 -0.56
CA VAL A 32 11.00 10.50 0.87
C VAL A 32 10.83 9.19 1.64
N LEU A 33 9.80 8.42 1.29
CA LEU A 33 9.47 7.19 2.00
C LEU A 33 10.60 6.13 1.90
N ALA A 34 11.23 6.00 0.73
CA ALA A 34 12.33 5.07 0.47
C ALA A 34 13.62 5.39 1.24
N LYS A 35 13.67 6.49 2.00
CA LYS A 35 14.79 6.83 2.91
C LYS A 35 14.52 6.41 4.35
N GLU A 36 13.31 5.96 4.67
CA GLU A 36 12.99 5.43 5.99
C GLU A 36 13.87 4.21 6.29
N GLU A 37 14.37 4.15 7.52
CA GLU A 37 15.27 3.10 7.98
C GLU A 37 14.65 1.71 7.84
N GLU A 38 13.34 1.60 8.06
CA GLU A 38 12.58 0.35 7.92
C GLU A 38 12.61 -0.22 6.51
N PHE A 39 12.75 0.62 5.48
CA PHE A 39 12.76 0.18 4.09
C PHE A 39 14.17 0.02 3.51
N GLN A 40 15.22 0.45 4.22
CA GLN A 40 16.58 0.39 3.69
C GLN A 40 17.06 -1.05 3.45
N GLU A 41 16.64 -2.02 4.26
CA GLU A 41 16.99 -3.43 4.03
C GLU A 41 16.21 -4.02 2.86
N ASP A 42 14.90 -3.74 2.79
CA ASP A 42 14.03 -4.24 1.73
C ASP A 42 14.42 -3.74 0.34
N LEU A 43 15.00 -2.53 0.26
CA LEU A 43 15.44 -1.89 -0.98
C LEU A 43 16.85 -2.31 -1.42
N LYS A 44 17.66 -2.95 -0.56
CA LYS A 44 19.05 -3.35 -0.88
C LYS A 44 19.14 -4.62 -1.71
N GLU A 45 18.13 -5.48 -1.69
CA GLU A 45 18.14 -6.72 -2.47
C GLU A 45 17.52 -6.46 -3.87
N ASP A 46 18.22 -6.86 -4.95
CA ASP A 46 17.72 -6.80 -6.36
C ASP A 46 16.36 -7.51 -6.54
N PHE A 47 16.01 -8.36 -5.57
CA PHE A 47 14.72 -9.01 -5.40
C PHE A 47 14.16 -8.76 -4.01
N GLY A 48 14.07 -7.48 -3.61
CA GLY A 48 13.55 -7.05 -2.32
C GLY A 48 12.39 -7.92 -1.86
N LYS A 49 12.50 -8.47 -0.64
CA LYS A 49 11.44 -9.28 0.01
C LYS A 49 10.10 -8.55 0.06
N GLY A 50 10.14 -7.24 -0.16
CA GLY A 50 9.05 -6.30 -0.11
C GLY A 50 8.82 -5.85 1.32
N ALA A 51 8.30 -4.65 1.47
CA ALA A 51 8.00 -4.08 2.77
C ALA A 51 7.06 -5.00 3.55
N SER A 52 7.46 -5.36 4.76
CA SER A 52 6.59 -6.14 5.65
C SER A 52 5.41 -5.27 6.12
N ILE A 53 4.26 -5.89 6.41
CA ILE A 53 3.09 -5.20 7.00
C ILE A 53 3.49 -4.42 8.27
N ARG A 54 4.41 -4.99 9.08
CA ARG A 54 4.91 -4.37 10.31
C ARG A 54 5.68 -3.09 10.01
N ASP A 55 6.48 -3.07 8.95
CA ASP A 55 7.29 -1.92 8.58
C ASP A 55 6.44 -0.83 7.95
N LEU A 56 5.45 -1.21 7.11
CA LEU A 56 4.43 -0.29 6.62
C LEU A 56 3.68 0.39 7.79
N TRP A 57 3.28 -0.38 8.81
CA TRP A 57 2.62 0.15 10.01
C TRP A 57 3.50 1.11 10.80
N LYS A 58 4.76 0.74 11.08
CA LYS A 58 5.70 1.60 11.82
C LYS A 58 5.89 2.94 11.10
N VAL A 59 6.08 2.88 9.79
CA VAL A 59 6.30 4.09 9.00
C VAL A 59 5.02 4.92 8.96
N ALA A 60 3.85 4.35 8.69
CA ALA A 60 2.58 5.10 8.75
C ALA A 60 2.40 5.84 10.09
N LYS A 61 2.74 5.17 11.21
CA LYS A 61 2.70 5.76 12.55
C LYS A 61 3.67 6.92 12.73
N LYS A 62 4.88 6.88 12.15
CA LYS A 62 5.82 8.03 12.13
C LYS A 62 5.22 9.26 11.44
N TYR A 63 4.33 9.05 10.46
CA TYR A 63 3.62 10.11 9.74
C TYR A 63 2.26 10.47 10.35
N GLY A 64 1.95 9.97 11.56
CA GLY A 64 0.76 10.35 12.31
C GLY A 64 -0.52 9.57 11.95
N TYR A 65 -0.40 8.47 11.20
CA TYR A 65 -1.53 7.60 10.87
C TYR A 65 -1.52 6.35 11.75
N ASP A 66 -2.65 6.06 12.40
CA ASP A 66 -2.86 4.78 13.07
C ASP A 66 -3.64 3.84 12.16
N ILE A 67 -2.91 2.96 11.47
CA ILE A 67 -3.49 2.01 10.53
C ILE A 67 -3.59 0.63 11.16
N VAL A 68 -4.64 -0.11 10.83
CA VAL A 68 -4.90 -1.45 11.35
C VAL A 68 -4.96 -2.44 10.20
N TYR A 69 -4.31 -3.59 10.39
CA TYR A 69 -4.38 -4.71 9.46
C TYR A 69 -5.63 -5.54 9.73
N THR A 70 -6.45 -5.72 8.71
CA THR A 70 -7.68 -6.52 8.76
C THR A 70 -7.92 -7.24 7.44
N ASN A 71 -8.96 -8.08 7.40
CA ASN A 71 -9.41 -8.74 6.18
C ASN A 71 -10.53 -7.95 5.49
N ASN A 72 -10.90 -8.37 4.28
CA ASN A 72 -11.94 -7.72 3.50
C ASN A 72 -13.34 -7.65 4.15
N GLN A 73 -13.64 -8.40 5.22
CA GLN A 73 -14.95 -8.31 5.90
C GLN A 73 -15.11 -6.99 6.66
N TYR A 74 -14.00 -6.36 7.05
CA TYR A 74 -13.97 -5.07 7.76
C TYR A 74 -13.47 -3.94 6.87
N PHE A 75 -13.29 -4.20 5.57
CA PHE A 75 -12.86 -3.20 4.62
C PHE A 75 -13.96 -2.16 4.43
N LYS A 76 -13.60 -0.89 4.59
CA LYS A 76 -14.49 0.23 4.33
C LYS A 76 -14.21 0.78 2.94
N GLU A 77 -15.03 0.38 1.98
CA GLU A 77 -14.83 0.71 0.56
C GLU A 77 -14.76 2.23 0.31
N SER A 78 -15.40 3.06 1.12
CA SER A 78 -15.35 4.52 0.96
C SER A 78 -14.11 5.18 1.57
N GLU A 79 -13.19 4.42 2.16
CA GLU A 79 -12.01 4.95 2.85
C GLU A 79 -10.70 4.56 2.18
N PRO A 80 -9.66 5.41 2.24
CA PRO A 80 -8.33 5.05 1.75
C PRO A 80 -7.75 3.81 2.44
N ALA A 81 -7.13 2.95 1.65
CA ALA A 81 -6.55 1.70 2.15
C ALA A 81 -5.33 1.27 1.32
N ILE A 82 -4.42 0.54 1.96
CA ILE A 82 -3.44 -0.30 1.26
C ILE A 82 -4.02 -1.70 1.22
N VAL A 83 -4.25 -2.22 0.03
CA VAL A 83 -4.87 -3.53 -0.17
C VAL A 83 -3.84 -4.55 -0.61
N PHE A 84 -3.85 -5.72 0.04
CA PHE A 84 -2.94 -6.83 -0.22
C PHE A 84 -3.66 -7.91 -1.02
N VAL A 85 -3.24 -8.09 -2.27
CA VAL A 85 -3.89 -8.95 -3.26
C VAL A 85 -2.93 -10.02 -3.79
N PRO A 86 -3.40 -11.19 -4.25
CA PRO A 86 -2.54 -12.21 -4.84
C PRO A 86 -1.92 -11.73 -6.16
N SER A 87 -0.59 -11.66 -6.28
CA SER A 87 0.09 -11.11 -7.45
C SER A 87 -0.33 -11.77 -8.78
N LEU A 88 -0.76 -10.95 -9.75
CA LEU A 88 -1.05 -11.39 -11.14
C LEU A 88 0.18 -11.89 -11.92
N LYS A 89 1.38 -11.59 -11.41
CA LYS A 89 2.67 -11.90 -12.04
C LYS A 89 3.41 -13.03 -11.34
N LEU A 90 3.47 -12.99 -10.01
CA LEU A 90 4.28 -13.88 -9.21
C LEU A 90 3.39 -14.86 -8.45
N LYS A 91 3.27 -16.09 -8.95
CA LYS A 91 2.42 -17.13 -8.35
C LYS A 91 2.76 -17.34 -6.87
N GLY A 92 1.74 -17.25 -6.01
CA GLY A 92 1.87 -17.45 -4.56
C GLY A 92 2.54 -16.28 -3.82
N LYS A 93 2.71 -15.12 -4.47
CA LYS A 93 3.18 -13.89 -3.83
C LYS A 93 2.04 -12.91 -3.67
N ILE A 94 2.22 -11.99 -2.73
CA ILE A 94 1.31 -10.87 -2.47
C ILE A 94 1.81 -9.63 -3.21
N HIS A 95 0.88 -8.79 -3.63
CA HIS A 95 1.10 -7.47 -4.23
C HIS A 95 0.30 -6.45 -3.44
N SER A 96 0.86 -5.26 -3.26
CA SER A 96 0.19 -4.15 -2.57
C SER A 96 -0.27 -3.11 -3.58
N ILE A 97 -1.53 -2.71 -3.48
CA ILE A 97 -2.14 -1.64 -4.25
C ILE A 97 -2.70 -0.58 -3.31
N TYR A 98 -2.87 0.64 -3.80
CA TYR A 98 -3.55 1.68 -3.06
C TYR A 98 -5.00 1.80 -3.55
N TRP A 99 -5.93 1.95 -2.61
CA TRP A 99 -7.34 2.23 -2.84
C TRP A 99 -7.65 3.60 -2.24
N ASP A 100 -8.23 4.52 -3.02
CA ASP A 100 -8.48 5.89 -2.56
C ASP A 100 -9.88 6.14 -1.96
N GLY A 101 -10.72 5.10 -1.92
CA GLY A 101 -12.14 5.21 -1.58
C GLY A 101 -13.07 5.06 -2.79
N GLU A 102 -12.53 5.09 -4.01
CA GLU A 102 -13.31 4.99 -5.25
C GLU A 102 -12.66 4.08 -6.30
N ARG A 103 -11.33 4.11 -6.42
CA ARG A 103 -10.58 3.42 -7.47
C ARG A 103 -9.24 2.88 -7.01
N ILE A 104 -8.70 1.98 -7.83
CA ILE A 104 -7.42 1.31 -7.61
C ILE A 104 -6.28 2.11 -8.24
N PHE A 105 -5.20 2.28 -7.48
CA PHE A 105 -3.91 2.76 -7.92
C PHE A 105 -2.89 1.63 -7.80
N ASP A 106 -2.62 0.97 -8.92
CA ASP A 106 -1.69 -0.15 -8.98
C ASP A 106 -0.27 0.34 -9.34
N PRO A 107 0.73 0.15 -8.45
CA PRO A 107 2.10 0.56 -8.72
C PRO A 107 2.81 -0.31 -9.76
N SER A 108 2.24 -1.44 -10.17
CA SER A 108 2.80 -2.36 -11.18
C SER A 108 3.04 -1.67 -12.53
N ASN A 109 4.19 -1.95 -13.14
CA ASN A 109 4.53 -1.51 -14.50
C ASN A 109 4.04 -2.49 -15.58
N GLU A 110 3.43 -3.61 -15.19
CA GLU A 110 3.05 -4.68 -16.10
C GLU A 110 1.53 -4.92 -16.04
N LYS A 111 1.10 -5.95 -15.32
CA LYS A 111 -0.32 -6.25 -15.13
C LYS A 111 -0.88 -5.45 -13.97
N THR A 112 -2.07 -4.90 -14.15
CA THR A 112 -2.78 -4.11 -13.15
C THR A 112 -4.18 -4.67 -12.87
N TYR A 113 -4.75 -4.33 -11.71
CA TYR A 113 -6.13 -4.68 -11.37
C TYR A 113 -7.12 -3.62 -11.87
N GLU A 114 -8.23 -4.06 -12.44
CA GLU A 114 -9.40 -3.22 -12.76
C GLU A 114 -10.43 -3.21 -11.63
N SER A 115 -10.43 -4.26 -10.79
CA SER A 115 -11.30 -4.41 -9.62
C SER A 115 -10.58 -5.20 -8.52
N LEU A 116 -11.04 -5.06 -7.27
CA LEU A 116 -10.53 -5.86 -6.16
C LEU A 116 -10.94 -7.33 -6.33
N PRO A 117 -10.06 -8.29 -5.99
CA PRO A 117 -10.42 -9.71 -6.01
C PRO A 117 -11.37 -10.06 -4.84
N ASP A 118 -11.97 -11.25 -4.85
CA ASP A 118 -12.90 -11.69 -3.78
C ASP A 118 -12.23 -11.85 -2.39
N LYS A 119 -10.92 -12.02 -2.35
CA LYS A 119 -10.14 -12.22 -1.12
C LYS A 119 -8.91 -11.33 -1.13
N PHE A 120 -8.83 -10.48 -0.13
CA PHE A 120 -7.72 -9.58 0.13
C PHE A 120 -7.68 -9.23 1.61
N ASP A 121 -6.51 -8.75 2.03
CA ASP A 121 -6.33 -8.08 3.31
C ASP A 121 -6.10 -6.59 3.09
N VAL A 122 -6.21 -5.80 4.15
CA VAL A 122 -6.16 -4.34 4.07
C VAL A 122 -5.43 -3.77 5.29
N LEU A 123 -4.62 -2.73 5.06
CA LEU A 123 -4.25 -1.73 6.05
C LEU A 123 -5.09 -0.47 5.80
N GLN A 124 -5.89 -0.05 6.77
CA GLN A 124 -6.72 1.15 6.71
C GLN A 124 -6.63 1.93 8.02
N GLU A 125 -6.89 3.22 8.00
CA GLU A 125 -6.90 4.05 9.20
C GLU A 125 -7.98 3.58 10.18
N PHE A 126 -7.64 3.52 11.46
CA PHE A 126 -8.57 3.24 12.53
C PHE A 126 -8.98 4.53 13.23
N LYS A 127 -10.30 4.74 13.39
CA LYS A 127 -10.85 5.89 14.12
C LYS A 127 -11.57 5.35 15.35
N GLU A 128 -11.14 5.80 16.53
CA GLU A 128 -11.66 5.31 17.83
C GLU A 128 -13.17 5.53 18.00
N ASP A 129 -13.75 6.50 17.31
CA ASP A 129 -15.18 6.89 17.42
C ASP A 129 -16.17 5.90 16.77
N GLU A 130 -15.70 4.76 16.27
CA GLU A 130 -16.51 3.80 15.49
C GLU A 130 -16.83 2.48 16.24
N ILE A 131 -16.73 2.48 17.58
CA ILE A 131 -17.08 1.35 18.47
C ILE A 131 -18.33 1.68 19.30
#